data_AF-A0A4S3ZNI7-F1
#
_entry.id   AF-A0A4S3ZNI7-F1
#
_cell.length_a   1.000
_cell.length_b   1.000
_cell.length_c   1.000
_cell.angle_alpha   90.00
_cell.angle_beta   90.00
_cell.angle_gamma   90.00
#
_symmetry.space_group_name_H-M   'P 1'
#
loop_
_entity.id
_entity.type
_entity.pdbx_description
1 polymer ?
#
loop_
_entity_poly.entity_id
_entity_poly.type
_entity_poly.pdbx_seq_one_letter_code
_entity_poly.pdbx_strand_id
1 'polypeptide(L)'
;YFASARNTSRKTYGWNEQPFLDLYSATYNSDGTFSQPTPVESINSKYHDGPATISADGNTMYFASESFKEGMFEKDKAQKLKFGQVNLFKATKSGSGWSNITSLPFNSKDYSTSNPSLSKDGKTLYFSSNMPGSVGGVDIWKVAINPDGTYGTPENLGKKINTEGNESFPFITDDNKLYFSSDARQGFG
;
A
#
# COMPACT_ATOMS: atom_id res chain seq x y z
N TYR A 1 -0.46 12.43 4.23
CA TYR A 1 0.63 11.73 3.51
C TYR A 1 0.11 11.35 2.14
N PHE A 2 0.95 11.37 1.12
CA PHE A 2 0.56 10.99 -0.25
C PHE A 2 1.77 10.53 -1.05
N ALA A 3 1.56 9.70 -2.08
CA ALA A 3 2.60 9.26 -3.00
C ALA A 3 2.68 10.19 -4.22
N SER A 4 3.87 10.48 -4.73
CA SER A 4 4.04 11.36 -5.89
C SER A 4 5.35 11.12 -6.63
N ALA A 5 5.33 11.22 -7.96
CA ALA A 5 6.51 11.11 -8.84
C ALA A 5 7.26 12.45 -8.98
N ARG A 6 7.22 13.32 -7.97
CA ARG A 6 7.80 14.68 -8.06
C ARG A 6 9.32 14.72 -7.85
N ASN A 7 9.93 13.63 -7.38
CA ASN A 7 11.37 13.57 -7.12
C ASN A 7 12.19 13.32 -8.40
N THR A 8 12.58 14.39 -9.10
CA THR A 8 13.36 14.28 -10.33
C THR A 8 14.88 14.16 -10.10
N SER A 9 15.34 14.06 -8.85
CA SER A 9 16.78 13.97 -8.54
C SER A 9 17.38 12.58 -8.74
N ARG A 10 16.53 11.55 -8.89
CA ARG A 10 16.92 10.14 -9.04
C ARG A 10 16.71 9.67 -10.48
N LYS A 11 17.23 8.48 -10.79
CA LYS A 11 16.94 7.80 -12.05
C LYS A 11 15.43 7.65 -12.24
N THR A 12 14.99 7.73 -13.49
CA THR A 12 13.60 7.42 -13.85
C THR A 12 13.35 5.92 -13.83
N TYR A 13 12.09 5.56 -13.66
CA TYR A 13 11.57 4.22 -13.74
C TYR A 13 11.53 3.78 -15.20
N GLY A 14 12.26 2.73 -15.53
CA GLY A 14 12.49 2.32 -16.92
C GLY A 14 11.25 1.83 -17.68
N TRP A 15 10.11 1.62 -17.01
CA TRP A 15 8.88 1.16 -17.67
C TRP A 15 8.07 2.29 -18.31
N ASN A 16 8.09 3.48 -17.72
CA ASN A 16 7.30 4.63 -18.19
C ASN A 16 8.10 5.94 -18.24
N GLU A 17 9.41 5.87 -17.99
CA GLU A 17 10.35 6.99 -17.98
C GLU A 17 10.00 8.12 -16.99
N GLN A 18 9.12 7.84 -16.01
CA GLN A 18 8.76 8.78 -14.95
C GLN A 18 9.62 8.57 -13.69
N PRO A 19 9.74 9.56 -12.79
CA PRO A 19 10.35 9.31 -11.49
C PRO A 19 9.62 8.22 -10.70
N PHE A 20 10.36 7.54 -9.82
CA PHE A 20 9.75 6.65 -8.84
C PHE A 20 8.84 7.44 -7.89
N LEU A 21 7.78 6.77 -7.44
CA LEU A 21 6.84 7.32 -6.45
C LEU A 21 7.54 7.35 -5.09
N ASP A 22 7.51 8.50 -4.44
CA ASP A 22 7.93 8.68 -3.06
C ASP A 22 6.73 9.10 -2.20
N LEU A 23 6.74 8.75 -0.92
CA LEU A 23 5.83 9.30 0.08
C LEU A 23 6.28 10.69 0.52
N TYR A 24 5.31 11.58 0.60
CA TYR A 24 5.42 12.95 1.09
C TYR A 24 4.42 13.21 2.21
N SER A 25 4.79 14.13 3.10
CA SER A 25 3.90 14.70 4.11
C SER A 25 3.69 16.19 3.86
N ALA A 26 2.47 16.65 4.12
CA ALA A 26 2.11 18.06 4.16
C ALA A 26 1.14 18.26 5.32
N THR A 27 1.23 19.39 6.01
CA THR A 27 0.33 19.76 7.10
C THR A 27 -0.86 20.48 6.53
N TYR A 28 -2.07 20.04 6.89
CA TYR A 28 -3.29 20.80 6.64
C TYR A 28 -3.43 21.86 7.74
N ASN A 29 -3.38 23.13 7.34
CA ASN A 29 -3.35 24.27 8.24
C ASN A 29 -4.78 24.69 8.61
N SER A 30 -4.93 25.43 9.71
CA SER A 30 -6.24 25.92 10.18
C SER A 30 -6.91 26.93 9.24
N ASP A 31 -6.14 27.54 8.33
CA ASP A 31 -6.63 28.44 7.28
C ASP A 31 -7.13 27.69 6.02
N GLY A 32 -7.13 26.36 6.05
CA GLY A 32 -7.56 25.51 4.95
C GLY A 32 -6.51 25.27 3.87
N THR A 33 -5.27 25.76 4.04
CA THR A 33 -4.16 25.52 3.12
C THR A 33 -3.36 24.27 3.49
N PHE A 34 -2.50 23.81 2.57
CA PHE A 34 -1.48 22.79 2.87
C PHE A 34 -0.09 23.41 2.91
N SER A 35 0.76 22.97 3.84
CA SER A 35 2.19 23.30 3.83
C SER A 35 2.88 22.76 2.58
N GLN A 36 4.07 23.29 2.29
CA GLN A 36 4.93 22.71 1.25
C GLN A 36 5.19 21.22 1.59
N PRO A 37 4.97 20.29 0.64
CA PRO A 37 5.20 18.88 0.92
C PRO A 37 6.68 18.55 1.09
N THR A 38 6.99 17.75 2.11
CA THR A 38 8.34 17.26 2.43
C THR A 38 8.42 15.75 2.21
N PRO A 39 9.52 15.22 1.66
CA PRO A 39 9.71 13.78 1.50
C PRO A 39 9.77 13.08 2.87
N VAL A 40 9.22 11.88 2.96
CA VAL A 40 9.31 11.03 4.15
C VAL A 40 10.53 10.13 4.04
N GLU A 41 11.72 10.73 4.21
CA GLU A 41 13.02 10.07 3.96
C GLU A 41 13.21 8.76 4.73
N SER A 42 12.66 8.67 5.94
CA SER A 42 12.72 7.44 6.76
C SER A 42 11.99 6.26 6.14
N ILE A 43 11.01 6.49 5.25
CA ILE A 43 10.22 5.44 4.60
C ILE A 43 10.70 5.19 3.16
N ASN A 44 10.97 6.28 2.43
CA ASN A 44 11.28 6.23 1.00
C ASN A 44 12.53 5.37 0.73
N SER A 45 12.37 4.50 -0.25
CA SER A 45 13.41 3.61 -0.76
C SER A 45 13.89 4.14 -2.11
N LYS A 46 14.72 3.36 -2.82
CA LYS A 46 15.12 3.65 -4.21
C LYS A 46 14.09 3.15 -5.25
N TYR A 47 12.96 2.62 -4.80
CA TYR A 47 11.89 2.01 -5.58
C TYR A 47 10.60 2.83 -5.43
N HIS A 48 9.47 2.33 -5.95
CA HIS A 48 8.16 2.92 -5.67
C HIS A 48 7.76 2.72 -4.21
N ASP A 49 7.34 3.79 -3.55
CA ASP A 49 6.80 3.80 -2.20
C ASP A 49 5.45 4.53 -2.15
N GLY A 50 4.50 3.91 -1.44
CA GLY A 50 3.12 4.34 -1.32
C GLY A 50 2.15 3.52 -2.19
N PRO A 51 0.84 3.68 -1.97
CA PRO A 51 0.19 4.56 -1.00
C PRO A 51 0.34 4.07 0.46
N ALA A 52 -0.13 4.87 1.41
CA ALA A 52 -0.05 4.60 2.85
C ALA A 52 -1.34 4.96 3.61
N THR A 53 -1.58 4.28 4.72
CA THR A 53 -2.62 4.58 5.73
C THR A 53 -1.98 4.67 7.12
N ILE A 54 -2.60 5.40 8.04
CA ILE A 54 -2.07 5.65 9.38
C ILE A 54 -3.15 5.35 10.42
N SER A 55 -2.75 4.80 11.57
CA SER A 55 -3.64 4.58 12.71
C SER A 55 -4.19 5.88 13.28
N ALA A 56 -5.38 5.83 13.89
CA ALA A 56 -6.06 7.02 14.42
C ALA A 56 -5.23 7.77 15.48
N ASP A 57 -4.37 7.06 16.22
CA ASP A 57 -3.42 7.65 17.18
C ASP A 57 -2.17 8.26 16.53
N GLY A 58 -2.00 8.11 15.21
CA GLY A 58 -0.89 8.63 14.44
C GLY A 58 0.43 7.87 14.61
N ASN A 59 0.44 6.73 15.31
CA ASN A 59 1.68 6.05 15.72
C ASN A 59 2.09 4.87 14.83
N THR A 60 1.20 4.35 13.99
CA THR A 60 1.47 3.24 13.08
C THR A 60 1.14 3.65 11.65
N MET A 61 2.06 3.40 10.73
CA MET A 61 1.84 3.52 9.29
C MET A 61 1.86 2.15 8.65
N TYR A 62 0.90 1.90 7.77
CA TYR A 62 0.96 0.82 6.78
C TYR A 62 1.16 1.43 5.41
N PHE A 63 2.11 0.93 4.63
CA PHE A 63 2.41 1.48 3.31
C PHE A 63 2.82 0.38 2.33
N ALA A 64 2.61 0.62 1.05
CA ALA A 64 3.07 -0.25 -0.01
C ALA A 64 4.50 0.15 -0.46
N SER A 65 5.33 -0.83 -0.81
CA SER A 65 6.67 -0.63 -1.40
C SER A 65 7.05 -1.84 -2.25
N GLU A 66 8.06 -1.72 -3.12
CA GLU A 66 8.47 -2.84 -3.96
C GLU A 66 9.17 -3.96 -3.16
N SER A 67 8.80 -5.20 -3.48
CA SER A 67 9.32 -6.42 -2.85
C SER A 67 10.84 -6.60 -2.99
N PHE A 68 11.47 -5.88 -3.93
CA PHE A 68 12.93 -5.82 -4.05
C PHE A 68 13.62 -5.33 -2.78
N LYS A 69 12.93 -4.53 -1.95
CA LYS A 69 13.42 -4.07 -0.63
C LYS A 69 13.76 -5.23 0.30
N GLU A 70 13.02 -6.32 0.18
CA GLU A 70 13.19 -7.58 0.94
C GLU A 70 13.92 -8.66 0.12
N GLY A 71 14.44 -8.33 -1.07
CA GLY A 71 15.05 -9.32 -1.96
C GLY A 71 14.06 -10.37 -2.51
N MET A 72 12.76 -10.12 -2.41
CA MET A 72 11.71 -11.00 -2.93
C MET A 72 11.43 -10.65 -4.40
N PHE A 73 11.92 -11.47 -5.32
CA PHE A 73 11.67 -11.28 -6.76
C PHE A 73 11.89 -12.58 -7.52
N GLU A 74 11.24 -12.72 -8.66
CA GLU A 74 11.51 -13.77 -9.63
C GLU A 74 12.60 -13.32 -10.60
N LYS A 75 13.39 -14.29 -11.10
CA LYS A 75 14.45 -14.02 -12.08
C LYS A 75 14.08 -14.68 -13.40
N ASP A 76 14.01 -13.90 -14.46
CA ASP A 76 14.04 -14.41 -15.81
C ASP A 76 15.49 -14.36 -16.31
N LYS A 77 16.12 -15.54 -16.38
CA LYS A 77 17.51 -15.67 -16.82
C LYS A 77 17.68 -15.42 -18.32
N ALA A 78 16.66 -15.74 -19.12
CA ALA A 78 16.73 -15.59 -20.58
C ALA A 78 16.73 -14.10 -20.94
N GLN A 79 15.85 -13.32 -20.31
CA GLN A 79 15.75 -11.88 -20.52
C GLN A 79 16.69 -11.06 -19.61
N LYS A 80 17.38 -11.71 -18.66
CA LYS A 80 18.18 -11.07 -17.60
C LYS A 80 17.38 -10.05 -16.79
N LEU A 81 16.10 -10.34 -16.57
CA LEU A 81 15.17 -9.48 -15.84
C LEU A 81 14.92 -10.01 -14.42
N LYS A 82 14.47 -9.10 -13.56
CA LYS A 82 13.93 -9.42 -12.25
C LYS A 82 12.52 -8.85 -12.15
N PHE A 83 11.57 -9.67 -11.76
CA PHE A 83 10.18 -9.29 -11.57
C PHE A 83 9.89 -9.23 -10.07
N GLY A 84 9.56 -8.03 -9.59
CA GLY A 84 9.13 -7.79 -8.23
C GLY A 84 7.62 -7.72 -8.12
N GLN A 85 7.14 -7.73 -6.89
CA GLN A 85 5.75 -7.49 -6.50
C GLN A 85 5.67 -6.18 -5.70
N VAL A 86 4.45 -5.74 -5.44
CA VAL A 86 4.19 -4.72 -4.41
C VAL A 86 3.89 -5.44 -3.10
N ASN A 87 4.54 -5.00 -2.02
CA ASN A 87 4.39 -5.56 -0.69
C ASN A 87 3.93 -4.52 0.32
N LEU A 88 3.21 -4.94 1.35
CA LEU A 88 2.84 -4.08 2.46
C LEU A 88 3.86 -4.11 3.58
N PHE A 89 4.11 -2.95 4.16
CA PHE A 89 5.04 -2.77 5.27
C PHE A 89 4.33 -2.02 6.40
N LYS A 90 4.80 -2.25 7.63
CA LYS A 90 4.44 -1.49 8.82
C LYS A 90 5.63 -0.67 9.29
N ALA A 91 5.40 0.57 9.69
CA ALA A 91 6.36 1.40 10.42
C ALA A 91 5.71 1.96 11.67
N THR A 92 6.52 2.22 12.71
CA THR A 92 6.06 2.91 13.93
C THR A 92 6.71 4.27 14.07
N LYS A 93 5.98 5.20 14.66
CA LYS A 93 6.48 6.57 14.88
C LYS A 93 7.53 6.57 15.98
N SER A 94 8.64 7.27 15.73
CA SER A 94 9.74 7.44 16.69
C SER A 94 10.29 8.86 16.58
N GLY A 95 10.04 9.68 17.60
CA GLY A 95 10.36 11.11 17.56
C GLY A 95 9.59 11.84 16.45
N SER A 96 10.32 12.54 15.57
CA SER A 96 9.74 13.25 14.42
C SER A 96 9.57 12.39 13.16
N GLY A 97 10.08 11.16 13.15
CA GLY A 97 10.10 10.29 11.97
C GLY A 97 9.42 8.94 12.16
N TRP A 98 9.56 8.08 11.14
CA TRP A 98 9.14 6.68 11.17
C TRP A 98 10.35 5.77 11.37
N SER A 99 10.16 4.65 12.05
CA SER A 99 11.18 3.64 12.29
C SER A 99 10.53 2.25 12.38
N ASN A 100 11.32 1.24 12.76
CA ASN A 100 10.87 -0.16 12.94
C ASN A 100 10.08 -0.69 11.74
N ILE A 101 10.61 -0.43 10.54
CA ILE A 101 9.97 -0.84 9.29
C ILE A 101 10.06 -2.36 9.18
N THR A 102 8.91 -3.01 9.04
CA THR A 102 8.79 -4.47 8.95
C THR A 102 7.87 -4.85 7.79
N SER A 103 8.27 -5.86 7.02
CA SER A 103 7.41 -6.49 6.01
C SER A 103 6.24 -7.21 6.70
N LEU A 104 5.03 -7.12 6.15
CA LEU A 104 3.91 -7.89 6.67
C LEU A 104 4.07 -9.39 6.38
N PRO A 105 3.65 -10.28 7.31
CA PRO A 105 3.97 -11.70 7.25
C PRO A 105 3.23 -12.47 6.14
N PHE A 106 2.22 -11.85 5.53
CA PHE A 106 1.44 -12.41 4.43
C PHE A 106 1.84 -11.86 3.06
N ASN A 107 2.95 -11.12 2.97
CA ASN A 107 3.54 -10.77 1.68
C ASN A 107 4.11 -12.02 0.98
N SER A 108 4.22 -11.98 -0.35
CA SER A 108 4.85 -13.04 -1.13
C SER A 108 5.63 -12.48 -2.32
N LYS A 109 6.50 -13.32 -2.90
CA LYS A 109 7.12 -13.07 -4.20
C LYS A 109 6.18 -13.39 -5.38
N ASP A 110 5.12 -14.18 -5.13
CA ASP A 110 4.25 -14.75 -6.16
C ASP A 110 3.03 -13.85 -6.47
N TYR A 111 2.71 -12.91 -5.58
CA TYR A 111 1.57 -12.00 -5.69
C TYR A 111 1.87 -10.68 -5.01
N SER A 112 1.08 -9.66 -5.33
CA SER A 112 1.17 -8.34 -4.74
C SER A 112 0.15 -8.16 -3.62
N THR A 113 0.52 -7.38 -2.61
CA THR A 113 -0.35 -6.81 -1.57
C THR A 113 -0.11 -5.31 -1.55
N SER A 114 -1.14 -4.52 -1.86
CA SER A 114 -1.00 -3.08 -2.08
C SER A 114 -2.18 -2.30 -1.53
N ASN A 115 -2.11 -0.97 -1.63
CA ASN A 115 -3.24 -0.09 -1.36
C ASN A 115 -3.88 -0.28 0.03
N PRO A 116 -3.11 -0.13 1.12
CA PRO A 116 -3.60 -0.41 2.46
C PRO A 116 -4.60 0.65 2.94
N SER A 117 -5.64 0.21 3.65
CA SER A 117 -6.59 1.06 4.36
C SER A 117 -6.95 0.45 5.71
N LEU A 118 -6.74 1.21 6.79
CA LEU A 118 -6.86 0.73 8.16
C LEU A 118 -8.20 1.18 8.74
N SER A 119 -8.92 0.27 9.40
CA SER A 119 -10.13 0.61 10.16
C SER A 119 -9.84 1.62 11.26
N LYS A 120 -10.84 2.45 11.60
CA LYS A 120 -10.70 3.48 12.64
C LYS A 120 -10.20 2.94 13.98
N ASP A 121 -10.67 1.75 14.37
CA ASP A 121 -10.27 1.09 15.60
C ASP A 121 -8.89 0.41 15.54
N GLY A 122 -8.24 0.43 14.37
CA GLY A 122 -6.93 -0.16 14.13
C GLY A 122 -6.91 -1.69 14.09
N LYS A 123 -8.07 -2.36 14.08
CA LYS A 123 -8.17 -3.82 14.21
C LYS A 123 -8.32 -4.57 12.88
N THR A 124 -8.56 -3.87 11.77
CA THR A 124 -8.71 -4.51 10.47
C THR A 124 -7.97 -3.70 9.42
N LEU A 125 -7.06 -4.35 8.70
CA LEU A 125 -6.39 -3.78 7.54
C LEU A 125 -7.03 -4.34 6.28
N TYR A 126 -7.57 -3.46 5.45
CA TYR A 126 -8.04 -3.73 4.10
C TYR A 126 -6.93 -3.45 3.10
N PHE A 127 -6.86 -4.23 2.03
CA PHE A 127 -5.83 -4.08 1.00
C PHE A 127 -6.26 -4.75 -0.31
N SER A 128 -5.55 -4.43 -1.38
CA SER A 128 -5.74 -5.05 -2.70
C SER A 128 -4.72 -6.15 -2.91
N SER A 129 -5.15 -7.29 -3.48
CA SER A 129 -4.23 -8.39 -3.79
C SER A 129 -4.75 -9.31 -4.89
N ASN A 130 -3.83 -9.82 -5.70
CA ASN A 130 -4.05 -10.90 -6.67
C ASN A 130 -3.63 -12.28 -6.12
N MET A 131 -3.56 -12.44 -4.80
CA MET A 131 -3.13 -13.69 -4.20
C MET A 131 -4.14 -14.83 -4.41
N PRO A 132 -3.71 -16.11 -4.24
CA PRO A 132 -4.58 -17.27 -4.44
C PRO A 132 -5.90 -17.17 -3.66
N GLY A 133 -7.01 -17.46 -4.34
CA GLY A 133 -8.36 -17.31 -3.79
C GLY A 133 -9.08 -16.02 -4.21
N SER A 134 -8.43 -15.17 -5.03
CA SER A 134 -9.08 -14.02 -5.68
C SER A 134 -10.14 -14.48 -6.68
N VAL A 135 -11.21 -13.69 -6.82
CA VAL A 135 -12.31 -13.91 -7.76
C VAL A 135 -11.91 -13.42 -9.16
N GLY A 136 -11.27 -12.25 -9.24
CA GLY A 136 -10.84 -11.60 -10.46
C GLY A 136 -9.32 -11.45 -10.57
N GLY A 137 -8.88 -10.39 -11.23
CA GLY A 137 -7.47 -10.07 -11.41
C GLY A 137 -6.82 -9.58 -10.12
N VAL A 138 -7.44 -8.60 -9.47
CA VAL A 138 -7.04 -8.05 -8.16
C VAL A 138 -8.31 -7.89 -7.34
N ASP A 139 -8.31 -8.41 -6.12
CA ASP A 139 -9.46 -8.38 -5.23
C ASP A 139 -9.19 -7.49 -4.01
N ILE A 140 -10.26 -7.06 -3.34
CA ILE A 140 -10.18 -6.52 -1.98
C ILE A 140 -10.17 -7.66 -0.97
N TRP A 141 -9.17 -7.60 -0.10
CA TRP A 141 -8.95 -8.49 1.03
C TRP A 141 -8.95 -7.70 2.33
N LYS A 142 -9.17 -8.39 3.44
CA LYS A 142 -8.98 -7.85 4.79
C LYS A 142 -8.16 -8.81 5.64
N VAL A 143 -7.52 -8.29 6.67
CA VAL A 143 -6.86 -9.10 7.70
C VAL A 143 -7.09 -8.49 9.08
N ALA A 144 -7.34 -9.35 10.07
CA ALA A 144 -7.43 -8.92 11.46
C ALA A 144 -6.05 -8.55 12.01
N ILE A 145 -5.99 -7.48 12.80
CA ILE A 145 -4.82 -7.11 13.60
C ILE A 145 -5.13 -7.48 15.04
N ASN A 146 -4.39 -8.43 15.59
CA ASN A 146 -4.59 -8.93 16.93
C ASN A 146 -4.03 -7.95 17.98
N PRO A 147 -4.49 -8.02 19.25
CA PRO A 147 -4.01 -7.13 20.31
C PRO A 147 -2.50 -7.18 20.58
N ASP A 148 -1.85 -8.31 20.27
CA ASP A 148 -0.40 -8.50 20.37
C ASP A 148 0.38 -7.94 19.16
N GLY A 149 -0.32 -7.36 18.20
CA GLY A 149 0.25 -6.80 16.97
C GLY A 149 0.51 -7.83 15.87
N THR A 150 0.14 -9.10 16.06
CA THR A 150 0.16 -10.13 15.01
C THR A 150 -1.03 -9.97 14.06
N TYR A 151 -0.99 -10.70 12.94
CA TYR A 151 -2.03 -10.66 11.91
C TYR A 151 -2.75 -12.01 11.86
N GLY A 152 -4.06 -11.97 11.64
CA GLY A 152 -4.83 -13.15 11.29
C GLY A 152 -4.52 -13.65 9.87
N THR A 153 -5.29 -14.62 9.41
CA THR A 153 -5.25 -15.06 8.01
C THR A 153 -6.00 -14.04 7.14
N PRO A 154 -5.44 -13.59 6.00
CA PRO A 154 -6.17 -12.77 5.06
C PRO A 154 -7.45 -13.42 4.54
N GLU A 155 -8.53 -12.64 4.47
CA GLU A 155 -9.86 -13.05 4.02
C GLU A 155 -10.29 -12.24 2.80
N ASN A 156 -10.73 -12.93 1.75
CA ASN A 156 -11.29 -12.29 0.54
C ASN A 156 -12.69 -11.76 0.88
N LEU A 157 -13.02 -10.53 0.45
CA LEU A 157 -14.35 -9.95 0.74
C LEU A 157 -15.50 -10.57 -0.07
N GLY A 158 -15.18 -11.47 -0.98
CA GLY A 158 -16.12 -12.31 -1.72
C GLY A 158 -16.86 -11.54 -2.82
N LYS A 159 -17.70 -12.29 -3.55
CA LYS A 159 -18.35 -11.86 -4.81
C LYS A 159 -19.35 -10.71 -4.69
N LYS A 160 -19.66 -10.23 -3.49
CA LYS A 160 -20.49 -9.03 -3.30
C LYS A 160 -19.67 -7.75 -3.54
N ILE A 161 -18.38 -7.81 -3.20
CA ILE A 161 -17.43 -6.72 -3.38
C ILE A 161 -16.61 -6.98 -4.63
N ASN A 162 -15.94 -8.12 -4.68
CA ASN A 162 -15.04 -8.48 -5.76
C ASN A 162 -15.79 -9.05 -6.97
N THR A 163 -15.26 -8.79 -8.15
CA THR A 163 -15.80 -9.22 -9.45
C THR A 163 -14.75 -10.02 -10.20
N GLU A 164 -15.00 -10.33 -11.48
CA GLU A 164 -14.00 -10.90 -12.39
C GLU A 164 -12.91 -9.90 -12.80
N GLY A 165 -13.09 -8.61 -12.55
CA GLY A 165 -12.14 -7.55 -12.90
C GLY A 165 -11.11 -7.28 -11.81
N ASN A 166 -10.70 -6.01 -11.72
CA ASN A 166 -9.77 -5.50 -10.73
C ASN A 166 -10.50 -4.56 -9.76
N GLU A 167 -10.60 -4.96 -8.50
CA GLU A 167 -10.97 -4.10 -7.39
C GLU A 167 -9.73 -3.59 -6.66
N SER A 168 -9.60 -2.26 -6.58
CA SER A 168 -8.41 -1.64 -5.98
C SER A 168 -8.71 -0.39 -5.16
N PHE A 169 -7.67 0.12 -4.50
CA PHE A 169 -7.71 1.33 -3.67
C PHE A 169 -8.85 1.33 -2.63
N PRO A 170 -8.93 0.32 -1.75
CA PRO A 170 -9.93 0.32 -0.68
C PRO A 170 -9.72 1.53 0.22
N PHE A 171 -10.82 2.09 0.70
CA PHE A 171 -10.87 3.13 1.72
C PHE A 171 -12.02 2.84 2.67
N ILE A 172 -11.70 2.42 3.89
CA ILE A 172 -12.69 2.21 4.96
C ILE A 172 -12.88 3.52 5.74
N THR A 173 -14.12 3.98 5.84
CA THR A 173 -14.45 5.16 6.64
C THR A 173 -14.60 4.84 8.12
N ASP A 174 -14.63 5.88 8.93
CA ASP A 174 -14.90 5.85 10.36
C ASP A 174 -16.25 5.21 10.74
N ASP A 175 -17.25 5.29 9.85
CA ASP A 175 -18.57 4.67 10.00
C ASP A 175 -18.70 3.31 9.27
N ASN A 176 -17.56 2.67 8.98
CA ASN A 176 -17.44 1.34 8.37
C ASN A 176 -18.05 1.21 6.97
N LYS A 177 -17.99 2.27 6.16
CA LYS A 177 -18.31 2.23 4.73
C LYS A 177 -17.04 2.04 3.92
N LEU A 178 -17.03 1.03 3.07
CA LEU A 178 -15.91 0.73 2.19
C LEU A 178 -16.13 1.33 0.81
N TYR A 179 -15.22 2.20 0.38
CA TYR A 179 -15.10 2.69 -0.99
C TYR A 179 -13.94 2.00 -1.66
N PHE A 180 -14.04 1.74 -2.96
CA PHE A 180 -13.00 1.12 -3.79
C PHE A 180 -13.27 1.43 -5.26
N SER A 181 -12.28 1.25 -6.11
CA SER A 181 -12.41 1.34 -7.57
C SER A 181 -12.55 -0.05 -8.19
N SER A 182 -13.31 -0.17 -9.26
CA SER A 182 -13.56 -1.43 -9.99
C SER A 182 -13.64 -1.18 -11.49
N ASP A 183 -12.95 -1.99 -12.30
CA ASP A 183 -12.99 -1.89 -13.77
C ASP A 183 -13.99 -2.85 -14.46
N ALA A 184 -14.68 -3.71 -13.71
CA ALA A 184 -15.70 -4.62 -14.25
C ALA A 184 -17.14 -4.11 -14.07
N ARG A 185 -17.37 -3.17 -13.14
CA ARG A 185 -18.68 -2.56 -12.95
C ARG A 185 -18.87 -1.44 -13.97
N GLN A 186 -20.06 -1.32 -14.55
CA GLN A 186 -20.38 -0.18 -15.42
C GLN A 186 -20.14 1.14 -14.67
N GLY A 187 -19.28 1.99 -15.23
CA GLY A 187 -18.84 3.24 -14.60
C GLY A 187 -17.53 3.74 -15.23
N PHE A 188 -16.92 4.76 -14.63
CA PHE A 188 -15.59 5.28 -15.01
C PHE A 188 -14.47 4.71 -14.13
N GLY A 189 -14.71 3.56 -13.50
CA GLY A 189 -13.91 3.00 -12.42
C GLY A 189 -14.62 3.00 -11.07
#